data_AF-A0A7Z0WGG2-F1
#
_entry.id   AF-A0A7Z0WGG2-F1
#
_cell.length_a   1.000
_cell.length_b   1.000
_cell.length_c   1.000
_cell.angle_alpha   90.00
_cell.angle_beta   90.00
_cell.angle_gamma   90.00
#
_symmetry.space_group_name_H-M   'P 1'
#
loop_
_entity.id
_entity.type
_entity.pdbx_description
1 polymer ?
#
loop_
_entity_poly.entity_id
_entity_poly.type
_entity_poly.pdbx_seq_one_letter_code
_entity_poly.pdbx_strand_id
1 'polypeptide(L)'
;MRRVSFLVAPLVVVLAACGAENIAGQPQVIGAPDTGTSETTGEAAPTAAPPTVVEPTEGGPCPYLDAAFVEETNGQRVAETKTSTDDPPACYFYRADGDVQLAIQIYRGEPDVAKAFVDQAAPVDSANPAELAGGWAGGAQPTDTGAVYAVAKEGTAVVVATNQEQTLKAKLVAQEAITALGL
;
A
#
# COMPACT_ATOMS: atom_id res chain seq x y z
N MET A 1 -35.38 19.65 -35.64
CA MET A 1 -35.54 18.32 -36.27
C MET A 1 -34.25 17.94 -36.99
N ARG A 2 -33.52 16.93 -36.50
CA ARG A 2 -32.75 16.00 -37.35
C ARG A 2 -32.24 14.86 -36.47
N ARG A 3 -32.92 13.72 -36.59
CA ARG A 3 -32.54 12.43 -36.00
C ARG A 3 -31.43 11.85 -36.88
N VAL A 4 -30.37 11.35 -36.28
CA VAL A 4 -29.43 10.44 -36.95
C VAL A 4 -29.31 9.21 -36.08
N SER A 5 -30.07 8.18 -36.46
CA SER A 5 -29.99 6.83 -35.93
C SER A 5 -28.98 6.07 -36.79
N PHE A 6 -27.95 5.48 -36.19
CA PHE A 6 -27.15 4.43 -36.82
C PHE A 6 -27.30 3.14 -36.01
N LEU A 7 -28.04 2.20 -36.60
CA LEU A 7 -28.11 0.78 -36.27
C LEU A 7 -26.96 0.08 -37.00
N VAL A 8 -26.08 -0.62 -36.30
CA VAL A 8 -25.29 -1.73 -36.86
C VAL A 8 -25.19 -2.85 -35.83
N ALA A 9 -25.42 -4.07 -36.32
CA ALA A 9 -25.79 -5.31 -35.65
C ALA A 9 -24.66 -6.03 -34.87
N PRO A 10 -25.00 -7.01 -33.99
CA PRO A 10 -24.03 -7.77 -33.22
C PRO A 10 -23.47 -8.95 -34.02
N LEU A 11 -22.15 -9.14 -33.96
CA LEU A 11 -21.48 -10.34 -34.49
C LEU A 11 -21.30 -11.35 -33.35
N VAL A 12 -22.08 -12.43 -33.42
CA VAL A 12 -21.96 -13.63 -32.58
C VAL A 12 -20.81 -14.48 -33.12
N VAL A 13 -19.85 -14.83 -32.25
CA VAL A 13 -18.88 -15.90 -32.52
C VAL A 13 -19.02 -16.93 -31.40
N VAL A 14 -19.54 -18.10 -31.76
CA VAL A 14 -19.55 -19.32 -30.94
C VAL A 14 -18.30 -20.11 -31.30
N LEU A 15 -17.40 -20.34 -30.35
CA LEU A 15 -16.39 -21.40 -30.47
C LEU A 15 -16.75 -22.53 -29.52
N ALA A 16 -17.07 -23.66 -30.13
CA ALA A 16 -17.11 -24.97 -29.53
C ALA A 16 -15.68 -25.42 -29.15
N ALA A 17 -15.50 -25.92 -27.93
CA ALA A 17 -14.35 -26.72 -27.56
C ALA A 17 -14.87 -28.10 -27.11
N CYS A 18 -14.66 -29.08 -27.97
CA CYS A 18 -14.88 -30.49 -27.70
C CYS A 18 -13.71 -31.04 -26.87
N GLY A 19 -14.07 -31.81 -25.83
CA GLY A 19 -13.48 -33.09 -25.46
C GLY A 19 -11.97 -33.19 -25.23
N ALA A 20 -11.59 -33.51 -23.99
CA ALA A 20 -10.49 -34.42 -23.70
C ALA A 20 -10.89 -35.35 -22.56
N GLU A 21 -10.68 -36.63 -22.81
CA GLU A 21 -11.21 -37.76 -22.05
C GLU A 21 -10.50 -37.98 -20.70
N ASN A 22 -11.27 -38.57 -19.78
CA ASN A 22 -10.78 -39.09 -18.51
C ASN A 22 -9.73 -40.19 -18.75
N ILE A 23 -8.50 -39.99 -18.27
CA ILE A 23 -7.57 -41.09 -18.01
C ILE A 23 -7.54 -41.33 -16.51
N ALA A 24 -8.25 -42.39 -16.11
CA ALA A 24 -8.07 -43.05 -14.84
C ALA A 24 -6.74 -43.81 -14.86
N GLY A 25 -5.72 -43.27 -14.18
CA GLY A 25 -4.46 -43.95 -13.87
C GLY A 25 -4.41 -44.28 -12.38
N GLN A 26 -4.28 -45.57 -12.06
CA GLN A 26 -4.27 -46.14 -10.72
C GLN A 26 -3.09 -45.63 -9.85
N PRO A 27 -3.23 -45.59 -8.51
CA PRO A 27 -2.15 -45.24 -7.60
C PRO A 27 -1.13 -46.38 -7.51
N GLN A 28 0.11 -46.12 -7.92
CA GLN A 28 1.26 -46.97 -7.64
C GLN A 28 1.90 -46.47 -6.34
N VAL A 29 1.61 -47.13 -5.23
CA VAL A 29 2.28 -46.86 -3.94
C VAL A 29 3.58 -47.66 -3.93
N ILE A 30 4.68 -47.01 -4.32
CA ILE A 30 6.04 -47.53 -4.10
C ILE A 30 6.58 -46.78 -2.89
N GLY A 31 6.79 -47.50 -1.79
CA GLY A 31 7.36 -46.96 -0.56
C GLY A 31 8.77 -46.40 -0.79
N ALA A 32 8.93 -45.12 -0.48
CA ALA A 32 10.24 -44.49 -0.34
C ALA A 32 10.72 -44.67 1.11
N PRO A 33 12.03 -44.90 1.34
CA PRO A 33 12.57 -45.03 2.68
C PRO A 33 12.53 -43.67 3.41
N ASP A 34 12.08 -43.74 4.66
CA ASP A 34 12.23 -42.73 5.71
C ASP A 34 13.63 -42.09 5.64
N THR A 35 13.68 -40.87 5.12
CA THR A 35 14.83 -39.98 5.30
C THR A 35 14.32 -38.86 6.17
N GLY A 36 14.70 -38.92 7.45
CA GLY A 36 14.17 -38.09 8.52
C GLY A 36 14.04 -36.64 8.12
N THR A 37 12.80 -36.15 8.18
CA THR A 37 12.49 -34.74 8.30
C THR A 37 13.24 -34.22 9.52
N SER A 38 14.37 -33.56 9.30
CA SER A 38 14.88 -32.60 10.28
C SER A 38 13.97 -31.38 10.19
N GLU A 39 12.94 -31.35 11.04
CA GLU A 39 12.30 -30.11 11.45
C GLU A 39 13.37 -29.30 12.17
N THR A 40 14.15 -28.54 11.41
CA THR A 40 14.80 -27.35 11.93
C THR A 40 13.65 -26.42 12.28
N THR A 41 13.18 -26.49 13.53
CA THR A 41 12.51 -25.37 14.18
C THR A 41 13.51 -24.23 14.18
N GLY A 42 13.51 -23.45 13.10
CA GLY A 42 14.20 -22.18 13.06
C GLY A 42 13.56 -21.33 14.14
N GLU A 43 14.33 -21.03 15.18
CA GLU A 43 13.96 -20.04 16.17
C GLU A 43 13.69 -18.74 15.40
N ALA A 44 12.41 -18.37 15.29
CA ALA A 44 12.02 -17.14 14.63
C ALA A 44 12.68 -16.00 15.38
N ALA A 45 13.62 -15.31 14.74
CA ALA A 45 14.21 -14.11 15.29
C ALA A 45 13.08 -13.15 15.71
N PRO A 46 13.19 -12.47 16.85
CA PRO A 46 12.16 -11.57 17.30
C PRO A 46 11.91 -10.51 16.23
N THR A 47 10.68 -10.47 15.70
CA THR A 47 10.26 -9.41 14.77
C THR A 47 10.42 -8.07 15.48
N ALA A 48 11.16 -7.15 14.87
CA ALA A 48 11.29 -5.79 15.38
C ALA A 48 9.89 -5.18 15.55
N ALA A 49 9.67 -4.47 16.66
CA ALA A 49 8.41 -3.75 16.84
C ALA A 49 8.36 -2.54 15.89
N PRO A 50 7.22 -2.26 15.25
CA PRO A 50 7.06 -1.04 14.47
C PRO A 50 7.19 0.19 15.39
N PRO A 51 7.61 1.34 14.83
CA PRO A 51 7.59 2.60 15.56
C PRO A 51 6.15 2.94 15.94
N THR A 52 6.00 3.67 17.06
CA THR A 52 4.69 4.21 17.45
C THR A 52 4.25 5.27 16.46
N VAL A 53 3.00 5.20 16.01
CA VAL A 53 2.35 6.30 15.28
C VAL A 53 2.29 7.51 16.20
N VAL A 54 2.89 8.62 15.77
CA VAL A 54 3.03 9.81 16.60
C VAL A 54 1.80 10.70 16.45
N GLU A 55 1.28 11.23 17.54
CA GLU A 55 0.09 12.07 17.49
C GLU A 55 0.43 13.48 16.94
N PRO A 56 -0.49 14.13 16.22
CA PRO A 56 -0.34 15.52 15.79
C PRO A 56 -0.29 16.44 17.02
N THR A 57 0.72 17.30 17.07
CA THR A 57 0.98 18.16 18.26
C THR A 57 0.84 19.64 17.94
N GLU A 58 1.39 20.09 16.80
CA GLU A 58 1.43 21.49 16.42
C GLU A 58 0.63 21.74 15.13
N GLY A 59 -0.03 22.90 15.05
CA GLY A 59 -0.62 23.38 13.80
C GLY A 59 0.43 24.07 12.95
N GLY A 60 0.49 23.77 11.65
CA GLY A 60 1.48 24.33 10.75
C GLY A 60 1.56 23.61 9.41
N PRO A 61 2.18 24.22 8.39
CA PRO A 61 2.35 23.58 7.09
C PRO A 61 3.27 22.36 7.19
N CYS A 62 3.02 21.35 6.36
CA CYS A 62 3.94 20.23 6.21
C CYS A 62 5.21 20.68 5.49
N PRO A 63 6.42 20.42 6.00
CA PRO A 63 7.65 20.97 5.44
C PRO A 63 8.07 20.38 4.08
N TYR A 64 7.46 19.28 3.66
CA TYR A 64 7.82 18.55 2.43
C TYR A 64 6.62 18.17 1.56
N LEU A 65 5.41 18.59 1.91
CA LEU A 65 4.22 18.39 1.09
C LEU A 65 3.37 19.66 1.07
N ASP A 66 3.14 20.18 -0.12
CA ASP A 66 2.26 21.32 -0.33
C ASP A 66 0.80 20.93 -0.13
N ALA A 67 0.04 21.78 0.58
CA ALA A 67 -1.37 21.52 0.85
C ALA A 67 -2.23 21.50 -0.43
N ALA A 68 -1.96 22.35 -1.42
CA ALA A 68 -2.70 22.37 -2.67
C ALA A 68 -2.43 21.10 -3.51
N PHE A 69 -1.21 20.59 -3.50
CA PHE A 69 -0.91 19.28 -4.09
C PHE A 69 -1.70 18.15 -3.41
N VAL A 70 -1.78 18.16 -2.07
CA VAL A 70 -2.61 17.20 -1.33
C VAL A 70 -4.08 17.36 -1.67
N GLU A 71 -4.59 18.59 -1.78
CA GLU A 71 -5.98 18.83 -2.19
C GLU A 71 -6.31 18.24 -3.56
N GLU A 72 -5.44 18.49 -4.54
CA GLU A 72 -5.62 18.02 -5.91
C GLU A 72 -5.53 16.50 -5.98
N THR A 73 -4.51 15.93 -5.36
CA THR A 73 -4.22 14.49 -5.42
C THR A 73 -5.24 13.68 -4.64
N ASN A 74 -5.59 14.14 -3.44
CA ASN A 74 -6.57 13.44 -2.60
C ASN A 74 -8.01 13.72 -3.06
N GLY A 75 -8.25 14.88 -3.67
CA GLY A 75 -9.55 15.31 -4.18
C GLY A 75 -10.44 15.97 -3.13
N GLN A 76 -9.87 16.51 -2.05
CA GLN A 76 -10.60 17.16 -0.96
C GLN A 76 -9.87 18.40 -0.45
N ARG A 77 -10.61 19.45 -0.07
CA ARG A 77 -10.02 20.69 0.48
C ARG A 77 -9.34 20.44 1.83
N VAL A 78 -8.14 21.01 2.01
CA VAL A 78 -7.39 21.01 3.25
C VAL A 78 -7.82 22.24 4.04
N ALA A 79 -8.47 22.02 5.17
CA ALA A 79 -8.86 23.10 6.08
C ALA A 79 -7.75 23.44 7.08
N GLU A 80 -6.99 22.43 7.51
CA GLU A 80 -5.92 22.56 8.49
C GLU A 80 -4.84 21.49 8.23
N THR A 81 -3.60 21.81 8.57
CA THR A 81 -2.49 20.87 8.62
C THR A 81 -1.90 20.87 10.02
N LYS A 82 -1.58 19.68 10.53
CA LYS A 82 -0.85 19.49 11.79
C LYS A 82 0.35 18.59 11.59
N THR A 83 1.36 18.78 12.42
CA THR A 83 2.61 18.01 12.37
C THR A 83 2.93 17.35 13.72
N SER A 84 3.71 16.28 13.67
CA SER A 84 4.37 15.73 14.86
C SER A 84 5.68 16.46 15.16
N THR A 85 6.39 16.02 16.20
CA THR A 85 7.70 16.60 16.62
C THR A 85 8.90 15.78 16.14
N ASP A 86 8.67 14.71 15.39
CA ASP A 86 9.73 13.83 14.87
C ASP A 86 10.52 14.49 13.73
N ASP A 87 11.64 13.86 13.32
CA ASP A 87 12.43 14.28 12.16
C ASP A 87 12.57 13.15 11.12
N PRO A 88 11.96 13.26 9.94
CA PRO A 88 11.07 14.35 9.51
C PRO A 88 9.70 14.24 10.21
N PRO A 89 8.98 15.36 10.40
CA PRO A 89 7.71 15.32 11.13
C PRO A 89 6.65 14.58 10.31
N ALA A 90 5.81 13.81 10.98
CA ALA A 90 4.58 13.31 10.38
C ALA A 90 3.65 14.49 10.05
N CYS A 91 2.89 14.38 8.96
CA CYS A 91 1.95 15.42 8.53
C CYS A 91 0.53 14.87 8.42
N TYR A 92 -0.42 15.59 9.00
CA TYR A 92 -1.84 15.27 9.03
C TYR A 92 -2.63 16.40 8.38
N PHE A 93 -3.40 16.08 7.34
CA PHE A 93 -4.20 17.01 6.58
C PHE A 93 -5.68 16.80 6.91
N TYR A 94 -6.33 17.86 7.37
CA TYR A 94 -7.69 17.82 7.88
C TYR A 94 -8.68 18.45 6.90
N ARG A 95 -9.91 17.96 6.96
CA ARG A 95 -11.08 18.56 6.34
C ARG A 95 -11.71 19.59 7.27
N ALA A 96 -12.67 20.35 6.74
CA ALA A 96 -13.39 21.36 7.51
C ALA A 96 -14.28 20.78 8.62
N ASP A 97 -14.63 19.49 8.55
CA ASP A 97 -15.37 18.77 9.60
C ASP A 97 -14.46 18.25 10.74
N GLY A 98 -13.14 18.43 10.62
CA GLY A 98 -12.16 18.01 11.62
C GLY A 98 -11.64 16.58 11.42
N ASP A 99 -12.11 15.85 10.40
CA ASP A 99 -11.60 14.52 10.08
C ASP A 99 -10.30 14.61 9.26
N VAL A 100 -9.38 13.68 9.50
CA VAL A 100 -8.15 13.54 8.71
C VAL A 100 -8.51 12.99 7.33
N GLN A 101 -8.13 13.71 6.28
CA GLN A 101 -8.27 13.22 4.90
C GLN A 101 -7.04 12.48 4.39
N LEU A 102 -5.86 12.85 4.89
CA LEU A 102 -4.60 12.24 4.52
C LEU A 102 -3.59 12.39 5.66
N ALA A 103 -2.85 11.34 5.95
CA ALA A 103 -1.72 11.36 6.87
C ALA A 103 -0.50 10.72 6.20
N ILE A 104 0.67 11.31 6.42
CA ILE A 104 1.95 10.73 6.03
C ILE A 104 2.85 10.64 7.25
N GLN A 105 3.51 9.50 7.39
CA GLN A 105 4.50 9.25 8.41
C GLN A 105 5.75 8.67 7.75
N ILE A 106 6.90 9.07 8.28
CA ILE A 106 8.19 8.66 7.76
C ILE A 106 9.02 8.19 8.95
N TYR A 107 9.60 7.01 8.80
CA TYR A 107 10.52 6.45 9.76
C TYR A 107 11.93 6.43 9.15
N ARG A 108 12.94 6.75 9.96
CA ARG A 108 14.37 6.59 9.63
C ARG A 108 15.08 5.92 10.81
N GLY A 109 15.75 4.82 10.57
CA GLY A 109 16.52 4.09 11.57
C GLY A 109 16.93 2.71 11.08
N GLU A 110 16.68 1.68 11.89
CA GLU A 110 17.02 0.29 11.56
C GLU A 110 16.12 -0.30 10.45
N PRO A 111 16.68 -1.04 9.48
CA PRO A 111 15.91 -1.66 8.38
C PRO A 111 14.78 -2.57 8.84
N ASP A 112 15.00 -3.35 9.90
CA ASP A 112 14.01 -4.31 10.41
C ASP A 112 12.79 -3.59 10.99
N VAL A 113 13.01 -2.42 11.62
CA VAL A 113 11.94 -1.55 12.15
C VAL A 113 11.21 -0.83 11.01
N ALA A 114 11.94 -0.39 9.98
CA ALA A 114 11.32 0.21 8.78
C ALA A 114 10.40 -0.80 8.08
N LYS A 115 10.85 -2.05 7.95
CA LYS A 115 10.02 -3.15 7.45
C LYS A 115 8.82 -3.40 8.35
N ALA A 116 9.00 -3.48 9.67
CA ALA A 116 7.91 -3.68 10.60
C ALA A 116 6.86 -2.56 10.51
N PHE A 117 7.28 -1.32 10.27
CA PHE A 117 6.37 -0.18 10.08
C PHE A 117 5.51 -0.34 8.82
N VAL A 118 6.12 -0.77 7.71
CA VAL A 118 5.41 -1.06 6.46
C VAL A 118 4.45 -2.23 6.65
N ASP A 119 4.89 -3.33 7.25
CA ASP A 119 4.06 -4.52 7.45
C ASP A 119 2.90 -4.25 8.41
N GLN A 120 3.06 -3.35 9.38
CA GLN A 120 1.96 -2.91 10.24
C GLN A 120 0.91 -2.12 9.45
N ALA A 121 1.32 -1.24 8.55
CA ALA A 121 0.43 -0.41 7.75
C ALA A 121 -0.22 -1.18 6.58
N ALA A 122 0.51 -2.11 5.98
CA ALA A 122 0.10 -2.93 4.85
C ALA A 122 0.56 -4.40 5.07
N PRO A 123 -0.23 -5.20 5.81
CA PRO A 123 0.11 -6.58 6.14
C PRO A 123 0.38 -7.45 4.92
N VAL A 124 1.43 -8.26 5.00
CA VAL A 124 1.94 -9.07 3.88
C VAL A 124 0.92 -10.10 3.38
N ASP A 125 -0.01 -10.54 4.23
CA ASP A 125 -1.03 -11.54 3.92
C ASP A 125 -2.28 -10.96 3.23
N SER A 126 -2.51 -9.64 3.33
CA SER A 126 -3.70 -8.98 2.77
C SER A 126 -3.40 -7.91 1.73
N ALA A 127 -2.24 -7.26 1.81
CA ALA A 127 -1.91 -6.13 0.95
C ALA A 127 -1.36 -6.58 -0.41
N ASN A 128 -1.64 -5.78 -1.44
CA ASN A 128 -1.02 -5.98 -2.74
C ASN A 128 0.42 -5.45 -2.71
N PRO A 129 1.38 -6.10 -3.38
CA PRO A 129 2.74 -5.58 -3.51
C PRO A 129 2.78 -4.17 -4.09
N ALA A 130 3.65 -3.34 -3.52
CA ALA A 130 3.85 -1.96 -3.94
C ALA A 130 5.34 -1.66 -4.13
N GLU A 131 5.67 -0.99 -5.24
CA GLU A 131 7.04 -0.62 -5.58
C GLU A 131 7.12 0.81 -6.12
N LEU A 132 8.23 1.50 -5.83
CA LEU A 132 8.65 2.74 -6.47
C LEU A 132 10.09 2.64 -7.01
N ALA A 133 10.44 3.52 -7.94
CA ALA A 133 11.79 3.64 -8.46
C ALA A 133 12.82 3.85 -7.32
N GLY A 134 14.03 3.33 -7.50
CA GLY A 134 15.09 3.46 -6.49
C GLY A 134 15.08 2.37 -5.43
N GLY A 135 14.31 1.29 -5.62
CA GLY A 135 14.35 0.10 -4.75
C GLY A 135 13.40 0.13 -3.56
N TRP A 136 12.42 1.03 -3.57
CA TRP A 136 11.35 1.05 -2.55
C TRP A 136 10.36 -0.09 -2.78
N ALA A 137 10.05 -0.83 -1.72
CA ALA A 137 9.11 -1.94 -1.76
C ALA A 137 8.24 -2.01 -0.51
N GLY A 138 7.04 -2.56 -0.63
CA GLY A 138 6.10 -2.73 0.47
C GLY A 138 4.73 -3.17 0.00
N GLY A 139 3.69 -2.57 0.56
CA GLY A 139 2.30 -2.95 0.32
C GLY A 139 1.35 -1.77 0.11
N ALA A 140 0.25 -2.05 -0.58
CA ALA A 140 -0.85 -1.11 -0.76
C ALA A 140 -2.19 -1.84 -0.73
N GLN A 141 -3.17 -1.26 -0.05
CA GLN A 141 -4.52 -1.84 0.03
C GLN A 141 -5.58 -0.78 0.33
N PRO A 142 -6.83 -1.00 -0.11
CA PRO A 142 -7.96 -0.34 0.51
C PRO A 142 -8.07 -0.76 1.99
N THR A 143 -8.72 0.08 2.77
CA THR A 143 -9.07 -0.14 4.19
C THR A 143 -10.55 0.19 4.37
N ASP A 144 -11.12 -0.12 5.53
CA ASP A 144 -12.53 0.18 5.81
C ASP A 144 -12.87 1.67 5.73
N THR A 145 -11.87 2.55 5.89
CA THR A 145 -12.03 4.01 5.93
C THR A 145 -11.31 4.74 4.79
N GLY A 146 -10.74 4.02 3.82
CA GLY A 146 -9.99 4.62 2.72
C GLY A 146 -8.92 3.70 2.14
N ALA A 147 -7.67 4.12 2.10
CA ALA A 147 -6.57 3.32 1.57
C ALA A 147 -5.21 3.67 2.18
N VAL A 148 -4.28 2.73 2.07
CA VAL A 148 -2.89 2.87 2.51
C VAL A 148 -1.92 2.52 1.40
N TYR A 149 -0.79 3.22 1.36
CA TYR A 149 0.39 2.90 0.58
C TYR A 149 1.62 3.01 1.48
N ALA A 150 2.34 1.92 1.66
CA ALA A 150 3.47 1.83 2.57
C ALA A 150 4.66 1.18 1.86
N VAL A 151 5.81 1.84 1.88
CA VAL A 151 7.04 1.33 1.27
C VAL A 151 8.25 1.63 2.14
N ALA A 152 9.24 0.75 2.09
CA ALA A 152 10.53 0.93 2.75
C ALA A 152 11.67 0.74 1.76
N LYS A 153 12.80 1.36 2.08
CA LYS A 153 14.09 1.20 1.43
C LYS A 153 15.16 1.30 2.52
N GLU A 154 15.91 0.22 2.69
CA GLU A 154 16.92 0.11 3.77
C GLU A 154 16.30 0.49 5.12
N GLY A 155 16.88 1.46 5.83
CA GLY A 155 16.41 1.96 7.12
C GLY A 155 15.28 2.98 7.08
N THR A 156 14.73 3.30 5.91
CA THR A 156 13.71 4.33 5.74
C THR A 156 12.37 3.73 5.32
N ALA A 157 11.27 4.14 5.96
CA ALA A 157 9.92 3.77 5.57
C ALA A 157 9.03 5.00 5.40
N VAL A 158 8.12 4.96 4.43
CA VAL A 158 7.12 5.98 4.14
C VAL A 158 5.75 5.31 4.13
N VAL A 159 4.86 5.77 5.00
CA VAL A 159 3.49 5.28 5.12
C VAL A 159 2.54 6.44 4.84
N VAL A 160 1.66 6.27 3.87
CA VAL A 160 0.61 7.24 3.54
C VAL A 160 -0.75 6.58 3.69
N ALA A 161 -1.60 7.17 4.51
CA ALA A 161 -3.00 6.79 4.67
C ALA A 161 -3.89 7.91 4.13
N THR A 162 -4.95 7.54 3.41
CA THR A 162 -5.96 8.47 2.87
C THR A 162 -7.36 7.97 3.21
N ASN A 163 -8.31 8.89 3.37
CA ASN A 163 -9.73 8.56 3.48
C ASN A 163 -10.41 8.21 2.14
N GLN A 164 -9.62 8.08 1.07
CA GLN A 164 -10.08 7.71 -0.26
C GLN A 164 -9.80 6.23 -0.54
N GLU A 165 -10.73 5.53 -1.17
CA GLU A 165 -10.59 4.08 -1.44
C GLU A 165 -9.46 3.77 -2.45
N GLN A 166 -8.97 4.76 -3.19
CA GLN A 166 -7.98 4.56 -4.25
C GLN A 166 -6.55 4.63 -3.69
N THR A 167 -5.86 3.49 -3.63
CA THR A 167 -4.44 3.40 -3.23
C THR A 167 -3.51 4.26 -4.09
N LEU A 168 -3.88 4.56 -5.33
CA LEU A 168 -3.13 5.45 -6.22
C LEU A 168 -2.91 6.84 -5.62
N LYS A 169 -3.87 7.37 -4.85
CA LYS A 169 -3.75 8.69 -4.23
C LYS A 169 -2.65 8.70 -3.17
N ALA A 170 -2.65 7.69 -2.29
CA ALA A 170 -1.59 7.51 -1.31
C ALA A 170 -0.22 7.28 -1.97
N LYS A 171 -0.17 6.51 -3.07
CA LYS A 171 1.05 6.29 -3.85
C LYS A 171 1.66 7.59 -4.37
N LEU A 172 0.85 8.44 -5.01
CA LEU A 172 1.33 9.70 -5.58
C LEU A 172 1.89 10.64 -4.51
N VAL A 173 1.25 10.68 -3.33
CA VAL A 173 1.75 11.46 -2.20
C VAL A 173 3.04 10.89 -1.62
N ALA A 174 3.17 9.57 -1.53
CA ALA A 174 4.42 8.93 -1.12
C ALA A 174 5.58 9.27 -2.07
N GLN A 175 5.32 9.24 -3.39
CA GLN A 175 6.30 9.61 -4.41
C GLN A 175 6.76 11.07 -4.29
N GLU A 176 5.82 11.99 -4.09
CA GLU A 176 6.13 13.40 -3.91
C GLU A 176 6.99 13.63 -2.66
N ALA A 177 6.60 13.04 -1.53
CA ALA A 177 7.36 13.17 -0.28
C ALA A 177 8.78 12.59 -0.39
N ILE A 178 8.93 11.40 -0.99
CA ILE A 178 10.24 10.79 -1.25
C ILE A 178 11.11 11.70 -2.11
N THR A 179 10.52 12.30 -3.15
CA THR A 179 11.23 13.22 -4.06
C THR A 179 11.64 14.50 -3.35
N ALA A 180 10.72 15.14 -2.63
CA ALA A 180 10.95 16.39 -1.92
C ALA A 180 12.02 16.26 -0.82
N LEU A 181 12.08 15.11 -0.15
CA LEU A 181 13.05 14.82 0.90
C LEU A 181 14.36 14.20 0.39
N GLY A 182 14.46 13.86 -0.90
CA GLY A 182 15.64 13.23 -1.49
C GLY A 182 15.95 11.85 -0.92
N LEU A 183 14.92 11.03 -0.66
CA LEU A 183 15.03 9.76 0.04
C LEU A 183 15.47 8.58 -0.84
#